data_AF-A8LL36-F1
#
_entry.id   AF-A8LL36-F1
#
_cell.length_a   1.000
_cell.length_b   1.000
_cell.length_c   1.000
_cell.angle_alpha   90.00
_cell.angle_beta   90.00
_cell.angle_gamma   90.00
#
_symmetry.space_group_name_H-M   'P 1'
#
loop_
_entity.id
_entity.type
_entity.pdbx_description
1 polymer ?
#
loop_
_entity_poly.entity_id
_entity_poly.type
_entity_poly.pdbx_seq_one_letter_code
_entity_poly.pdbx_strand_id
1 'polypeptide(L)'
;MPAAGWIKGLEVRPDGIWGDVSWTAKAREMLEAREYRFLSPVLMHTKTGGRITRLKGASLVHRPNLDLTALASEGDDMTDPEDTSALAAIAEALELEPVADADAIMAAIPELRSKAETAEPDPAKYVPIAALKELMQDRGATKATLSEHLVEARVTEALHAGYITPAMRSWATALCAQDPDSFEDFIASTTPAYGHLFKRAAIPGLPADASAPPETVVQSLCDQLGLKPSDFDIR
;
A
#
# COMPACT_ATOMS: atom_id res chain seq x y z
N MET A 1 -52.57 20.05 16.85
CA MET A 1 -51.97 20.47 18.13
C MET A 1 -52.05 21.98 18.22
N PRO A 2 -52.70 22.58 19.23
CA PRO A 2 -52.67 24.03 19.43
C PRO A 2 -51.25 24.49 19.82
N ALA A 3 -50.87 25.71 19.45
CA ALA A 3 -49.58 26.28 19.84
C ALA A 3 -49.56 26.54 21.36
N ALA A 4 -48.49 26.10 22.05
CA ALA A 4 -48.34 26.29 23.49
C ALA A 4 -48.04 27.75 23.87
N GLY A 5 -47.43 28.52 22.97
CA GLY A 5 -47.11 29.93 23.13
C GLY A 5 -46.46 30.50 21.87
N TRP A 6 -46.19 31.81 21.88
CA TRP A 6 -45.54 32.53 20.78
C TRP A 6 -44.33 33.32 21.27
N ILE A 7 -43.24 33.23 20.52
CA ILE A 7 -42.03 34.03 20.77
C ILE A 7 -42.31 35.46 20.26
N LYS A 8 -42.30 36.44 21.17
CA LYS A 8 -42.59 37.85 20.89
C LYS A 8 -41.34 38.67 20.58
N GLY A 9 -40.18 38.25 21.07
CA GLY A 9 -38.90 38.89 20.80
C GLY A 9 -37.76 37.90 20.97
N LEU A 10 -36.66 38.11 20.25
CA LEU A 10 -35.41 37.39 20.45
C LEU A 10 -34.28 38.37 20.69
N GLU A 11 -33.41 38.05 21.63
CA GLU A 11 -32.23 38.82 22.00
C GLU A 11 -31.01 37.91 21.97
N VAL A 12 -29.90 38.41 21.41
CA VAL A 12 -28.61 37.71 21.42
C VAL A 12 -27.79 38.26 22.57
N ARG A 13 -27.44 37.39 23.52
CA ARG A 13 -26.61 37.71 24.68
C ARG A 13 -25.30 36.90 24.62
N PRO A 14 -24.29 37.27 25.41
CA PRO A 14 -23.01 36.56 25.43
C PRO A 14 -23.13 35.07 25.79
N ASP A 15 -24.17 34.71 26.53
CA ASP A 15 -24.46 33.35 27.01
C ASP A 15 -25.45 32.57 26.11
N GLY A 16 -26.01 33.19 25.07
CA GLY A 16 -26.87 32.50 24.10
C GLY A 16 -27.96 33.36 23.47
N ILE A 17 -28.89 32.69 22.77
CA ILE A 17 -30.06 33.32 22.16
C ILE A 17 -31.25 33.19 23.11
N TRP A 18 -31.78 34.33 23.53
CA TRP A 18 -32.91 34.43 24.43
C TRP A 18 -34.17 34.77 23.66
N GLY A 19 -35.31 34.21 24.09
CA GLY A 19 -36.61 34.49 23.49
C GLY A 19 -37.64 34.83 24.56
N ASP A 20 -38.33 35.96 24.42
CA ASP A 20 -39.50 36.28 25.23
C ASP A 20 -40.70 35.50 24.69
N VAL A 21 -41.31 34.63 25.51
CA VAL A 21 -42.38 33.74 25.11
C VAL A 21 -43.67 34.06 25.87
N SER A 22 -44.71 34.35 25.11
CA SER A 22 -46.06 34.49 25.62
C SER A 22 -46.77 33.14 25.64
N TRP A 23 -46.81 32.52 26.82
CA TRP A 23 -47.47 31.23 27.03
C TRP A 23 -48.99 31.33 27.10
N THR A 24 -49.67 30.31 26.58
CA THR A 24 -51.11 30.11 26.79
C THR A 24 -51.39 29.67 28.23
N ALA A 25 -52.62 29.87 28.72
CA ALA A 25 -52.99 29.49 30.10
C ALA A 25 -52.73 28.00 30.39
N LYS A 26 -53.07 27.13 29.43
CA LYS A 26 -52.85 25.68 29.52
C LYS A 26 -51.36 25.30 29.54
N ALA A 27 -50.52 26.00 28.75
CA ALA A 27 -49.08 25.73 28.75
C ALA A 27 -48.40 26.20 30.05
N ARG A 28 -48.87 27.29 30.65
CA ARG A 28 -48.38 27.78 31.94
C ARG A 28 -48.63 26.73 33.05
N GLU A 29 -49.83 26.17 33.10
CA GLU A 29 -50.18 25.11 34.05
C GLU A 29 -49.29 23.87 33.89
N MET A 30 -49.02 23.44 32.66
CA MET A 30 -48.12 22.30 32.37
C MET A 30 -46.67 22.56 32.74
N LEU A 31 -46.20 23.80 32.61
CA LEU A 31 -44.85 24.21 33.03
C LEU A 31 -44.74 24.27 34.56
N GLU A 32 -45.77 24.80 35.25
CA GLU A 32 -45.84 24.85 36.72
C GLU A 32 -45.93 23.45 37.33
N ALA A 33 -46.72 22.56 36.71
CA ALA A 33 -46.82 21.15 37.07
C ALA A 33 -45.55 20.33 36.72
N ARG A 34 -44.55 20.96 36.08
CA ARG A 34 -43.29 20.33 35.63
C ARG A 34 -43.49 19.14 34.69
N GLU A 35 -44.63 19.08 33.99
CA GLU A 35 -44.91 18.02 33.00
C GLU A 35 -43.94 18.07 31.83
N TYR A 36 -43.41 19.26 31.55
CA TYR A 36 -42.34 19.42 30.59
C TYR A 36 -41.25 20.34 31.13
N ARG A 37 -40.00 19.87 31.05
CA ARG A 37 -38.84 20.52 31.67
C ARG A 37 -37.81 21.03 30.67
N PHE A 38 -37.81 20.53 29.44
CA PHE A 38 -36.77 20.82 28.46
C PHE A 38 -37.34 21.51 27.22
N LEU A 39 -36.54 22.40 26.65
CA LEU A 39 -36.82 23.08 25.39
C LEU A 39 -35.95 22.46 24.29
N SER A 40 -36.57 22.02 23.20
CA SER A 40 -35.86 21.52 22.02
C SER A 40 -36.12 22.42 20.82
N PRO A 41 -35.15 23.24 20.37
CA PRO A 41 -35.30 24.08 19.19
C PRO A 41 -35.30 23.25 17.90
N VAL A 42 -36.08 23.68 16.91
CA VAL A 42 -36.07 23.14 15.55
C VAL A 42 -35.23 24.05 14.66
N LEU A 43 -34.00 23.60 14.39
CA LEU A 43 -33.01 24.32 13.60
C LEU A 43 -32.95 23.76 12.18
N MET A 44 -32.95 24.65 11.18
CA MET A 44 -32.61 24.31 9.81
C MET A 44 -31.11 24.49 9.61
N HIS A 45 -30.45 23.51 8.99
CA HIS A 45 -29.02 23.52 8.72
C HIS A 45 -28.73 23.31 7.23
N THR A 46 -27.56 23.75 6.76
CA THR A 46 -27.09 23.46 5.40
C THR A 46 -26.66 22.00 5.28
N LYS A 47 -27.01 21.34 4.15
CA LYS A 47 -26.64 19.93 3.89
C LYS A 47 -25.12 19.69 3.88
N THR A 48 -24.36 20.72 3.54
CA THR A 48 -22.90 20.70 3.52
C THR A 48 -22.40 21.66 4.60
N GLY A 49 -21.69 21.13 5.59
CA GLY A 49 -21.04 21.92 6.65
C GLY A 49 -21.87 22.23 7.90
N GLY A 50 -23.12 21.76 8.01
CA GLY A 50 -23.88 21.80 9.28
C GLY A 50 -24.21 23.19 9.83
N ARG A 51 -24.01 24.26 9.05
CA ARG A 51 -24.25 25.63 9.50
C ARG A 51 -25.74 25.87 9.71
N ILE A 52 -26.11 26.35 10.90
CA ILE A 52 -27.49 26.70 11.24
C ILE A 52 -27.91 27.94 10.43
N THR A 53 -29.01 27.83 9.69
CA THR A 53 -29.53 28.90 8.82
C THR A 53 -30.78 29.57 9.36
N ARG A 54 -31.60 28.84 10.12
CA ARG A 54 -32.86 29.37 10.65
C ARG A 54 -33.37 28.60 11.85
N LEU A 55 -33.90 29.32 12.85
CA LEU A 55 -34.74 28.76 13.91
C LEU A 55 -36.20 28.77 13.44
N LYS A 56 -36.82 27.58 13.30
CA LYS A 56 -38.22 27.45 12.87
C LYS A 56 -39.21 27.60 14.05
N GLY A 57 -38.76 27.25 15.25
CA GLY A 57 -39.53 27.29 16.48
C GLY A 57 -38.87 26.42 17.55
N ALA A 58 -39.51 26.25 18.70
CA ALA A 58 -39.06 25.36 19.75
C ALA A 58 -40.22 24.53 20.29
N SER A 59 -39.93 23.29 20.65
CA SER A 59 -40.89 22.35 21.24
C SER A 59 -40.54 22.09 22.69
N LEU A 60 -41.57 21.97 23.52
CA LEU A 60 -41.45 21.67 24.92
C LEU A 60 -41.49 20.13 25.07
N VAL A 61 -40.42 19.53 25.60
CA VAL A 61 -40.18 18.07 25.57
C VAL A 61 -39.69 17.55 26.92
N HIS A 62 -39.87 16.24 27.14
CA HIS A 62 -39.35 15.52 28.31
C HIS A 62 -37.92 15.00 28.10
N ARG A 63 -37.52 14.76 26.85
CA ARG A 63 -36.18 14.38 26.43
C ARG A 63 -35.72 15.30 25.29
N PRO A 64 -34.76 16.20 25.53
CA PRO A 64 -34.26 17.08 24.49
C PRO A 64 -33.40 16.30 23.48
N ASN A 65 -33.37 16.78 22.24
CA ASN A 65 -32.51 16.22 21.19
C ASN A 65 -31.12 16.90 21.12
N LEU A 66 -30.92 17.95 21.91
CA LEU A 66 -29.67 18.68 22.08
C LEU A 66 -29.49 18.91 23.58
N ASP A 67 -28.36 18.50 24.15
CA ASP A 67 -28.01 18.79 25.54
C ASP A 67 -27.64 20.27 25.68
N LEU A 68 -28.66 21.13 25.67
CA LEU A 68 -28.50 22.53 26.04
C LEU A 68 -28.53 22.61 27.56
N THR A 69 -27.55 23.28 28.16
CA THR A 69 -27.56 23.60 29.60
C THR A 69 -28.87 24.31 29.91
N ALA A 70 -29.76 23.62 30.63
CA ALA A 70 -31.07 24.16 30.96
C ALA A 70 -30.86 25.34 31.91
N LEU A 71 -31.13 26.57 31.45
CA LEU A 71 -31.01 27.79 32.27
C LEU A 71 -31.95 27.83 33.49
N ALA A 72 -32.87 26.86 33.62
CA ALA A 72 -33.67 26.64 34.82
C ALA A 72 -33.09 25.51 35.69
N SER A 73 -31.77 25.51 35.87
CA SER A 73 -31.06 24.69 36.85
C SER A 73 -30.18 25.61 37.68
N GLU A 74 -30.52 25.76 38.96
CA GLU A 74 -29.58 26.26 39.96
C GLU A 74 -28.55 25.15 40.16
N GLY A 75 -27.40 25.29 39.50
CA GLY A 75 -26.22 24.47 39.70
C GLY A 75 -25.10 25.38 40.19
N ASP A 76 -24.69 25.18 41.44
CA ASP A 76 -23.33 25.49 41.87
C ASP A 76 -22.36 24.71 40.97
N ASP A 77 -21.22 25.32 40.65
CA ASP A 77 -20.16 24.88 39.74
C ASP A 77 -20.45 24.94 38.23
N MET A 78 -19.84 25.94 37.58
CA MET A 78 -19.16 25.78 36.29
C MET A 78 -17.97 26.74 36.25
N THR A 79 -16.90 26.38 36.96
CA THR A 79 -15.55 26.68 36.49
C THR A 79 -15.10 25.41 35.79
N ASP A 80 -14.94 25.42 34.47
CA ASP A 80 -14.03 24.46 33.83
C ASP A 80 -13.38 25.10 32.59
N PRO A 81 -12.10 25.47 32.69
CA PRO A 81 -11.28 25.95 31.58
C PRO A 81 -10.52 24.79 30.90
N GLU A 82 -11.18 23.69 30.56
CA GLU A 82 -10.50 22.49 30.05
C GLU A 82 -11.12 21.87 28.79
N ASP A 83 -10.72 22.41 27.63
CA ASP A 83 -10.41 21.59 26.44
C ASP A 83 -8.87 21.59 26.23
N THR A 84 -8.12 21.57 27.33
CA THR A 84 -6.64 21.50 27.35
C THR A 84 -6.13 20.09 27.06
N SER A 85 -6.98 19.06 27.18
CA SER A 85 -6.59 17.65 26.97
C SER A 85 -6.24 17.33 25.51
N ALA A 86 -7.00 17.88 24.54
CA ALA A 86 -6.73 17.69 23.12
C ALA A 86 -5.46 18.43 22.67
N LEU A 87 -5.22 19.63 23.21
CA LEU A 87 -3.99 20.41 22.94
C LEU A 87 -2.76 19.76 23.58
N ALA A 88 -2.89 19.24 24.80
CA ALA A 88 -1.81 18.51 25.48
C ALA A 88 -1.45 17.21 24.74
N ALA A 89 -2.44 16.45 24.24
CA ALA A 89 -2.19 15.24 23.46
C ALA A 89 -1.50 15.53 22.11
N ILE A 90 -1.80 16.66 21.47
CA ILE A 90 -1.13 17.09 20.24
C ILE A 90 0.28 17.60 20.55
N ALA A 91 0.49 18.32 21.66
CA ALA A 91 1.81 18.75 22.10
C ALA A 91 2.71 17.55 22.43
N GLU A 92 2.19 16.54 23.12
CA GLU A 92 2.93 15.30 23.42
C GLU A 92 3.27 14.52 22.14
N ALA A 93 2.32 14.38 21.20
CA ALA A 93 2.57 13.71 19.92
C ALA A 93 3.58 14.45 19.04
N LEU A 94 3.80 15.75 19.27
CA LEU A 94 4.76 16.58 18.56
C LEU A 94 6.05 16.83 19.37
N GLU A 95 6.21 16.22 20.55
CA GLU A 95 7.32 16.44 21.50
C GLU A 95 7.49 17.91 21.96
N LEU A 96 6.41 18.68 22.00
CA LEU A 96 6.37 20.06 22.52
C LEU A 96 5.92 20.09 24.00
N GLU A 97 6.33 21.14 24.72
CA GLU A 97 5.99 21.31 26.14
C GLU A 97 4.46 21.40 26.35
N PRO A 98 3.89 20.71 27.36
CA PRO A 98 2.44 20.44 27.45
C PRO A 98 1.55 21.66 27.76
N VAL A 99 2.14 22.86 27.88
CA VAL A 99 1.43 24.13 28.10
C VAL A 99 1.56 25.06 26.89
N ALA A 100 2.04 24.56 25.74
CA ALA A 100 2.12 25.34 24.52
C ALA A 100 0.73 25.85 24.11
N ASP A 101 0.63 27.15 23.84
CA ASP A 101 -0.59 27.77 23.34
C ASP A 101 -0.93 27.25 21.93
N ALA A 102 -2.22 27.30 21.57
CA ALA A 102 -2.71 26.78 20.30
C ALA A 102 -2.02 27.43 19.09
N ASP A 103 -1.54 28.68 19.24
CA ASP A 103 -0.81 29.40 18.21
C ASP A 103 0.63 28.90 18.03
N ALA A 104 1.35 28.54 19.11
CA ALA A 104 2.69 27.92 19.00
C ALA A 104 2.65 26.53 18.37
N ILE A 105 1.63 25.73 18.67
CA ILE A 105 1.46 24.40 18.06
C ILE A 105 1.23 24.52 16.54
N MET A 106 0.38 25.46 16.12
CA MET A 106 0.11 25.70 14.70
C MET A 106 1.32 26.27 13.94
N ALA A 107 2.21 26.99 14.62
CA ALA A 107 3.48 27.45 14.04
C ALA A 107 4.54 26.35 13.95
N ALA A 108 4.56 25.39 14.88
CA ALA A 108 5.53 24.29 14.89
C ALA A 108 5.26 23.20 13.83
N ILE A 109 3.98 22.96 13.49
CA ILE A 109 3.58 21.96 12.47
C ILE A 109 4.24 22.20 11.08
N PRO A 110 4.21 23.41 10.50
CA PRO A 110 4.85 23.66 9.20
C PRO A 110 6.39 23.56 9.28
N GLU A 111 7.00 23.90 10.42
CA GLU A 111 8.45 23.75 10.60
C GLU A 111 8.87 22.27 10.69
N LEU A 112 8.13 21.46 11.43
CA LEU A 112 8.35 20.01 11.52
C LEU A 112 8.07 19.31 10.19
N ARG A 113 7.04 19.74 9.45
CA ARG A 113 6.77 19.27 8.09
C ARG A 113 7.93 19.61 7.14
N SER A 114 8.43 20.83 7.21
CA SER A 114 9.57 21.26 6.39
C SER A 114 10.83 20.46 6.72
N LYS A 115 11.08 20.18 8.01
CA LYS A 115 12.18 19.30 8.47
C LYS A 115 11.99 17.84 8.03
N ALA A 116 10.77 17.31 8.02
CA ALA A 116 10.47 15.97 7.53
C ALA A 116 10.59 15.86 6.00
N GLU A 117 10.30 16.92 5.26
CA GLU A 117 10.48 16.99 3.80
C GLU A 117 11.96 17.20 3.39
N THR A 118 12.80 17.75 4.28
CA THR A 118 14.25 17.94 4.07
C THR A 118 15.12 16.88 4.71
N ALA A 119 14.55 15.95 5.49
CA ALA A 119 15.25 14.76 5.93
C ALA A 119 15.48 13.87 4.69
N GLU A 120 16.69 13.93 4.12
CA GLU A 120 17.12 13.02 3.06
C GLU A 120 16.77 11.59 3.48
N PRO A 121 15.94 10.86 2.71
CA PRO A 121 15.57 9.50 3.05
C PRO A 121 16.84 8.67 3.04
N ASP A 122 17.26 8.24 4.24
CA ASP A 122 18.44 7.43 4.47
C ASP A 122 18.42 6.23 3.49
N PRO A 123 19.38 6.13 2.55
CA PRO A 123 19.35 5.12 1.48
C PRO A 123 19.49 3.69 2.02
N ALA A 124 19.90 3.51 3.28
CA ALA A 124 19.93 2.21 3.94
C ALA A 124 18.58 1.80 4.55
N LYS A 125 17.66 2.76 4.80
CA LYS A 125 16.34 2.50 5.42
C LYS A 125 15.18 2.72 4.46
N TYR A 126 15.35 3.56 3.44
CA TYR A 126 14.32 3.90 2.47
C TYR A 126 14.82 3.65 1.05
N VAL A 127 14.41 2.51 0.48
CA VAL A 127 14.63 2.22 -0.94
C VAL A 127 13.52 2.88 -1.75
N PRO A 128 13.83 3.68 -2.79
CA PRO A 128 12.82 4.23 -3.67
C PRO A 128 11.97 3.12 -4.29
N ILE A 129 10.65 3.21 -4.15
CA ILE A 129 9.70 2.21 -4.66
C ILE A 129 9.88 2.00 -6.18
N ALA A 130 10.28 3.04 -6.91
CA ALA A 130 10.62 2.96 -8.33
C ALA A 130 11.78 1.99 -8.60
N ALA A 131 12.89 2.11 -7.86
CA ALA A 131 14.06 1.24 -8.00
C ALA A 131 13.75 -0.21 -7.57
N LEU A 132 12.93 -0.40 -6.53
CA LEU A 132 12.48 -1.73 -6.13
C LEU A 132 11.62 -2.39 -7.22
N LYS A 133 10.70 -1.63 -7.82
CA LYS A 133 9.84 -2.11 -8.89
C LYS A 133 10.64 -2.51 -10.13
N GLU A 134 11.62 -1.70 -10.52
CA GLU A 134 12.54 -2.00 -11.61
C GLU A 134 13.35 -3.28 -11.32
N LEU A 135 13.92 -3.39 -10.11
CA LEU A 135 14.65 -4.60 -9.70
C LEU A 135 13.77 -5.87 -9.70
N MET A 136 12.50 -5.75 -9.29
CA MET A 136 11.56 -6.87 -9.34
C MET A 136 11.24 -7.27 -10.78
N GLN A 137 11.10 -6.30 -11.70
CA GLN A 137 10.89 -6.55 -13.12
C GLN A 137 12.11 -7.22 -13.75
N ASP A 138 13.32 -6.71 -13.49
CA ASP A 138 14.57 -7.28 -13.99
C ASP A 138 14.80 -8.70 -13.49
N ARG A 139 14.54 -8.96 -12.19
CA ARG A 139 14.62 -10.31 -11.64
C ARG A 139 13.59 -11.25 -12.25
N GLY A 140 12.37 -10.76 -12.50
CA GLY A 140 11.34 -11.54 -13.19
C GLY A 140 11.77 -11.91 -14.61
N ALA A 141 12.26 -10.94 -15.37
CA ALA A 141 12.75 -11.13 -16.73
C ALA A 141 13.95 -12.09 -16.78
N THR A 142 14.93 -11.91 -15.89
CA THR A 142 16.12 -12.78 -15.81
C THR A 142 15.74 -14.21 -15.44
N LYS A 143 14.78 -14.40 -14.53
CA LYS A 143 14.30 -15.74 -14.20
C LYS A 143 13.58 -16.40 -15.36
N ALA A 144 12.79 -15.63 -16.13
CA ALA A 144 12.11 -16.14 -17.31
C ALA A 144 13.12 -16.60 -18.37
N THR A 145 14.10 -15.77 -18.72
CA THR A 145 15.14 -16.14 -19.70
C THR A 145 15.97 -17.34 -19.24
N LEU A 146 16.35 -17.40 -17.97
CA LEU A 146 17.05 -18.57 -17.42
C LEU A 146 16.18 -19.84 -17.51
N SER A 147 14.89 -19.76 -17.19
CA SER A 147 14.00 -20.92 -17.29
C SER A 147 13.85 -21.42 -18.73
N GLU A 148 13.74 -20.51 -19.70
CA GLU A 148 13.70 -20.84 -21.13
C GLU A 148 14.99 -21.55 -21.57
N HIS A 149 16.15 -20.99 -21.23
CA HIS A 149 17.44 -21.59 -21.56
C HIS A 149 17.66 -22.96 -20.89
N LEU A 150 17.23 -23.13 -19.63
CA LEU A 150 17.34 -24.42 -18.94
C LEU A 150 16.45 -25.48 -19.59
N VAL A 151 15.22 -25.14 -19.98
CA VAL A 151 14.32 -26.03 -20.70
C VAL A 151 14.90 -26.40 -22.08
N GLU A 152 15.38 -25.42 -22.83
CA GLU A 152 16.00 -25.66 -24.14
C GLU A 152 17.26 -26.53 -24.05
N ALA A 153 18.12 -26.27 -23.07
CA ALA A 153 19.32 -27.06 -22.82
C ALA A 153 18.98 -28.51 -22.48
N ARG A 154 18.03 -28.72 -21.57
CA ARG A 154 17.57 -30.05 -21.15
C ARG A 154 16.96 -30.85 -22.30
N VAL A 155 16.10 -30.22 -23.10
CA VAL A 155 15.50 -30.89 -24.29
C VAL A 155 16.56 -31.19 -25.34
N THR A 156 17.53 -30.30 -25.51
CA THR A 156 18.62 -30.51 -26.46
C THR A 156 19.54 -31.64 -26.02
N GLU A 157 19.85 -31.73 -24.72
CA GLU A 157 20.58 -32.87 -24.14
C GLU A 157 19.82 -34.19 -24.36
N ALA A 158 18.51 -34.22 -24.07
CA ALA A 158 17.68 -35.41 -24.30
C ALA A 158 17.59 -35.81 -25.78
N LEU A 159 17.63 -34.83 -26.69
CA LEU A 159 17.68 -35.07 -28.14
C LEU A 159 19.03 -35.64 -28.57
N HIS A 160 20.15 -35.10 -28.08
CA HIS A 160 21.49 -35.61 -28.35
C HIS A 160 21.72 -37.00 -27.77
N ALA A 161 21.20 -37.27 -26.57
CA ALA A 161 21.21 -38.59 -25.96
C ALA A 161 20.28 -39.58 -26.69
N GLY A 162 19.37 -39.09 -27.54
CA GLY A 162 18.53 -39.89 -28.43
C GLY A 162 17.26 -40.44 -27.79
N TYR A 163 16.81 -39.86 -26.67
CA TYR A 163 15.53 -40.15 -26.03
C TYR A 163 14.36 -39.49 -26.77
N ILE A 164 14.61 -38.37 -27.47
CA ILE A 164 13.59 -37.57 -28.14
C ILE A 164 13.97 -37.38 -29.61
N THR A 165 12.99 -37.43 -30.51
CA THR A 165 13.21 -37.16 -31.93
C THR A 165 13.07 -35.66 -32.25
N PRO A 166 13.66 -35.16 -33.35
CA PRO A 166 13.50 -33.76 -33.74
C PRO A 166 12.04 -33.30 -33.90
N ALA A 167 11.14 -34.19 -34.34
CA ALA A 167 9.72 -33.90 -34.46
C ALA A 167 9.01 -33.71 -33.11
N MET A 168 9.54 -34.32 -32.04
CA MET A 168 9.00 -34.23 -30.68
C MET A 168 9.57 -33.04 -29.87
N ARG A 169 10.48 -32.24 -30.43
CA ARG A 169 11.13 -31.12 -29.73
C ARG A 169 10.14 -30.07 -29.19
N SER A 170 9.16 -29.67 -29.98
CA SER A 170 8.15 -28.67 -29.56
C SER A 170 7.26 -29.18 -28.43
N TRP A 171 6.91 -30.47 -28.46
CA TRP A 171 6.19 -31.12 -27.37
C TRP A 171 7.06 -31.23 -26.10
N ALA A 172 8.32 -31.64 -26.26
CA ALA A 172 9.26 -31.81 -25.15
C ALA A 172 9.57 -30.48 -24.42
N THR A 173 9.72 -29.39 -25.18
CA THR A 173 9.90 -28.03 -24.61
C THR A 173 8.65 -27.58 -23.86
N ALA A 174 7.45 -27.82 -24.40
CA ALA A 174 6.21 -27.51 -23.70
C ALA A 174 6.04 -28.34 -22.41
N LEU A 175 6.35 -29.64 -22.45
CA LEU A 175 6.25 -30.52 -21.28
C LEU A 175 7.26 -30.12 -20.20
N CYS A 176 8.53 -29.91 -20.55
CA CYS A 176 9.57 -29.53 -19.61
C CYS A 176 9.34 -28.14 -19.00
N ALA A 177 8.74 -27.20 -19.74
CA ALA A 177 8.34 -25.90 -19.22
C ALA A 177 7.15 -25.98 -18.24
N GLN A 178 6.25 -26.95 -18.43
CA GLN A 178 5.04 -27.12 -17.61
C GLN A 178 5.29 -27.99 -16.37
N ASP A 179 6.02 -29.09 -16.54
CA ASP A 179 6.32 -30.07 -15.49
C ASP A 179 7.67 -30.77 -15.79
N PRO A 180 8.76 -30.32 -15.15
CA PRO A 180 10.07 -30.94 -15.27
C PRO A 180 10.12 -32.39 -14.80
N ASP A 181 9.34 -32.78 -13.78
CA ASP A 181 9.41 -34.11 -13.19
C ASP A 181 8.77 -35.15 -14.14
N SER A 182 7.63 -34.80 -14.74
CA SER A 182 7.00 -35.62 -15.79
C SER A 182 7.90 -35.83 -17.01
N PHE A 183 8.74 -34.85 -17.33
CA PHE A 183 9.72 -34.97 -18.41
C PHE A 183 10.84 -35.96 -18.07
N GLU A 184 11.33 -35.96 -16.83
CA GLU A 184 12.33 -36.92 -16.36
C GLU A 184 11.78 -38.34 -16.31
N ASP A 185 10.54 -38.53 -15.86
CA ASP A 185 9.87 -39.83 -15.88
C ASP A 185 9.73 -40.39 -17.30
N PHE A 186 9.48 -39.52 -18.28
CA PHE A 186 9.46 -39.90 -19.69
C PHE A 186 10.84 -40.34 -20.18
N ILE A 187 11.90 -39.61 -19.83
CA ILE A 187 13.27 -40.01 -20.18
C ILE A 187 13.62 -41.35 -19.52
N ALA A 188 13.27 -41.56 -18.26
CA ALA A 188 13.55 -42.78 -17.52
C ALA A 188 12.85 -44.03 -18.10
N SER A 189 11.63 -43.85 -18.63
CA SER A 189 10.86 -44.93 -19.26
C SER A 189 11.18 -45.16 -20.74
N THR A 190 11.81 -44.19 -21.41
CA THR A 190 12.12 -44.25 -22.84
C THR A 190 13.52 -44.84 -23.07
N THR A 191 13.62 -45.79 -24.00
CA THR A 191 14.93 -46.32 -24.43
C THR A 191 15.54 -45.37 -25.48
N PRO A 192 16.86 -45.09 -25.45
CA PRO A 192 17.51 -44.17 -26.39
C PRO A 192 17.65 -44.81 -27.80
N ALA A 193 16.54 -44.87 -28.53
CA ALA A 193 16.44 -45.54 -29.83
C ALA A 193 17.32 -44.87 -30.89
N TYR A 194 17.54 -43.55 -30.78
CA TYR A 194 18.24 -42.76 -31.79
C TYR A 194 19.64 -42.28 -31.35
N GLY A 195 20.08 -42.63 -30.13
CA GLY A 195 21.35 -42.15 -29.57
C GLY A 195 22.58 -42.59 -30.38
N HIS A 196 22.46 -43.67 -31.15
CA HIS A 196 23.51 -44.14 -32.04
C HIS A 196 23.77 -43.21 -33.25
N LEU A 197 22.78 -42.40 -33.66
CA LEU A 197 22.92 -41.46 -34.79
C LEU A 197 23.78 -40.25 -34.43
N PHE A 198 23.83 -39.89 -33.15
CA PHE A 198 24.62 -38.78 -32.64
C PHE A 198 25.98 -39.21 -32.09
N LYS A 199 26.26 -40.52 -32.04
CA LYS A 199 27.62 -41.02 -31.79
C LYS A 199 28.47 -40.72 -33.02
N ARG A 200 29.53 -39.94 -32.84
CA ARG A 200 30.51 -39.69 -33.90
C ARG A 200 31.05 -41.03 -34.38
N ALA A 201 30.77 -41.39 -35.63
CA ALA A 201 31.36 -42.57 -36.24
C ALA A 201 32.88 -42.37 -36.27
N ALA A 202 33.62 -43.23 -35.59
CA ALA A 202 35.06 -43.29 -35.74
C ALA A 202 35.34 -43.67 -37.19
N ILE A 203 35.90 -42.74 -37.96
CA ILE A 203 36.43 -43.06 -39.28
C ILE A 203 37.63 -43.98 -39.02
N PRO A 204 37.67 -45.21 -39.57
CA PRO A 204 38.81 -46.10 -39.39
C PRO A 204 40.09 -45.40 -39.85
N GLY A 205 41.02 -45.15 -38.93
CA GLY A 205 42.31 -44.49 -39.21
C GLY A 205 42.46 -43.05 -38.75
N LEU A 206 41.43 -42.41 -38.18
CA LEU A 206 41.56 -41.08 -37.56
C LEU A 206 41.50 -41.20 -36.02
N PRO A 207 42.46 -40.63 -35.25
CA PRO A 207 42.39 -40.67 -33.80
C PRO A 207 41.11 -40.00 -33.29
N ALA A 208 40.51 -40.58 -32.25
CA ALA A 208 39.20 -40.19 -31.71
C ALA A 208 39.14 -38.77 -31.14
N ASP A 209 40.29 -38.10 -31.00
CA ASP A 209 40.46 -36.85 -30.26
C ASP A 209 40.96 -35.69 -31.13
N ALA A 210 40.31 -35.48 -32.28
CA ALA A 210 40.60 -34.34 -33.16
C ALA A 210 39.89 -33.05 -32.68
N SER A 211 39.85 -32.80 -31.36
CA SER A 211 39.30 -31.57 -30.77
C SER A 211 40.38 -30.53 -30.48
N ALA A 212 41.65 -30.93 -30.43
CA ALA A 212 42.77 -30.02 -30.32
C ALA A 212 43.71 -30.26 -31.52
N PRO A 213 44.12 -29.22 -32.27
CA PRO A 213 45.28 -29.36 -33.12
C PRO A 213 46.44 -29.86 -32.24
N PRO A 214 47.23 -30.85 -32.69
CA PRO A 214 48.38 -31.29 -31.89
C PRO A 214 49.24 -30.07 -31.57
N GLU A 215 49.79 -30.00 -30.35
CA GLU A 215 50.55 -28.86 -29.84
C GLU A 215 51.62 -28.34 -30.84
N THR A 216 52.16 -29.25 -31.66
CA THR A 216 53.10 -28.97 -32.75
C THR A 216 52.53 -28.09 -33.86
N VAL A 217 51.25 -28.25 -34.21
CA VAL A 217 50.55 -27.41 -35.19
C VAL A 217 50.27 -26.03 -34.59
N VAL A 218 49.86 -25.96 -33.32
CA VAL A 218 49.64 -24.70 -32.59
C VAL A 218 50.94 -23.89 -32.50
N GLN A 219 52.05 -24.54 -32.15
CA GLN A 219 53.37 -23.90 -32.12
C GLN A 219 53.82 -23.41 -33.51
N SER A 220 53.63 -24.21 -34.56
CA SER A 220 54.01 -23.79 -35.92
C SER A 220 53.24 -22.58 -36.44
N LEU A 221 51.96 -22.46 -36.07
CA LEU A 221 51.11 -21.31 -36.39
C LEU A 221 51.50 -20.07 -35.58
N CYS A 222 51.83 -20.24 -34.30
CA CYS A 222 52.34 -19.17 -33.44
C CYS A 222 53.66 -18.59 -33.98
N ASP A 223 54.58 -19.46 -34.43
CA ASP A 223 55.86 -19.06 -35.02
C ASP A 223 55.69 -18.33 -36.36
N GLN A 224 54.76 -18.76 -37.22
CA GLN A 224 54.48 -18.09 -38.49
C GLN A 224 53.80 -16.72 -38.33
N LEU A 225 52.99 -16.54 -37.28
CA LEU A 225 52.24 -15.31 -37.03
C LEU A 225 52.92 -14.37 -36.03
N GLY A 226 54.04 -14.78 -35.43
CA GLY A 226 54.78 -13.99 -34.44
C GLY A 226 54.05 -13.82 -33.11
N LEU A 227 53.12 -14.73 -32.78
CA LEU A 227 52.29 -14.70 -31.59
C LEU A 227 52.84 -15.66 -30.52
N LYS A 228 52.63 -15.33 -29.23
CA LYS A 228 53.08 -16.22 -28.15
C LYS A 228 52.02 -17.30 -27.87
N PRO A 229 52.41 -18.53 -27.52
CA PRO A 229 51.47 -19.62 -27.22
C PRO A 229 50.51 -19.34 -26.06
N SER A 230 50.83 -18.36 -25.20
CA SER A 230 50.01 -17.95 -24.06
C SER A 230 48.75 -17.14 -24.43
N ASP A 231 48.62 -16.71 -25.69
CA ASP A 231 47.49 -15.88 -26.13
C ASP A 231 46.31 -16.72 -26.68
N PHE A 232 46.47 -18.04 -26.81
CA PHE A 232 45.40 -18.97 -27.20
C PHE A 232 44.74 -19.58 -25.96
N ASP A 233 43.69 -18.94 -25.46
CA ASP A 233 42.81 -19.49 -24.43
C ASP A 233 41.69 -20.30 -25.10
N ILE A 234 41.83 -21.63 -25.11
CA ILE A 234 40.81 -22.53 -25.64
C ILE A 234 39.81 -22.79 -24.51
N ARG A 235 38.68 -22.07 -24.51
CA ARG A 235 37.46 -22.45 -23.76
C ARG A 235 36.61 -23.42 -24.56
#